data_AF-A0A834HGG1-F1
#
_entry.id   AF-A0A834HGG1-F1
#
_cell.length_a   1.000
_cell.length_b   1.000
_cell.length_c   1.000
_cell.angle_alpha   90.00
_cell.angle_beta   90.00
_cell.angle_gamma   90.00
#
_symmetry.space_group_name_H-M   'P 1'
#
loop_
_entity.id
_entity.type
_entity.pdbx_description
1 polymer ?
#
loop_
_entity_poly.entity_id
_entity_poly.type
_entity_poly.pdbx_seq_one_letter_code
_entity_poly.pdbx_strand_id
1 'polypeptide(L)'
;MALRRSKLLFLLCVLSHVIIAIAGKSYYDILQVSKGASDEQIKRAYRKLALKYHPDKNQGNEEANKKFAEINNAYEVLSDSEKRSIYDRYGEDGLKQHAANGGRGGGGMNIQDIFSSFFGGGQMEEEEKIAKGDDVVVELDATLEDLYMGGSLKVWREKNILKPAPGKRRCNCRNEVYHKQIGPGMFQQMTEQVCEQCPNVKYEREGYFVTVDIEKGMQDGQEVVFYEDGEPITDGEPGDLRVQALVGYEKTIKHLDEHLVDISTKGVTKPKEVRKFKGEGMPLHYSTKKGDLYVTFEVIFPTSLTEDQKTKIKAILGKGFEVQKRVIRVAGGTPEAGEGRQRGAGGWRGSQWLNLSIWLKYGG
;
A
#
# COMPACT_ATOMS: atom_id res chain seq x y z
N MET A 1 26.81 -35.23 62.94
CA MET A 1 26.47 -33.79 62.83
C MET A 1 26.84 -33.13 61.49
N ALA A 2 27.71 -33.71 60.66
CA ALA A 2 28.14 -33.12 59.37
C ALA A 2 27.05 -33.09 58.28
N LEU A 3 26.18 -34.12 58.21
CA LEU A 3 25.15 -34.24 57.15
C LEU A 3 24.04 -33.17 57.24
N ARG A 4 23.70 -32.69 58.45
CA ARG A 4 22.71 -31.62 58.65
C ARG A 4 23.25 -30.24 58.26
N ARG A 5 24.55 -30.00 58.45
CA ARG A 5 25.20 -28.72 58.09
C ARG A 5 25.34 -28.58 56.57
N SER A 6 25.65 -29.66 55.85
CA SER A 6 25.71 -29.67 54.38
C SER A 6 24.33 -29.44 53.74
N LYS A 7 23.26 -30.07 54.26
CA LYS A 7 21.88 -29.80 53.79
C LYS A 7 21.43 -28.37 54.07
N LEU A 8 21.79 -27.79 55.21
CA LEU A 8 21.47 -26.40 55.55
C LEU A 8 22.22 -25.40 54.65
N LEU A 9 23.50 -25.65 54.38
CA LEU A 9 24.30 -24.85 53.44
C LEU A 9 23.75 -24.93 52.01
N PHE A 10 23.36 -26.12 51.55
CA PHE A 10 22.74 -26.29 50.24
C PHE A 10 21.38 -25.59 50.17
N LEU A 11 20.56 -25.65 51.22
CA LEU A 11 19.29 -24.95 51.29
C LEU A 11 19.48 -23.43 51.27
N LEU A 12 20.48 -22.91 51.99
CA LEU A 12 20.80 -21.48 52.02
C LEU A 12 21.37 -20.99 50.68
N CYS A 13 22.15 -21.79 49.97
CA CYS A 13 22.60 -21.48 48.62
C CYS A 13 21.44 -21.52 47.61
N VAL A 14 20.55 -22.50 47.69
CA VAL A 14 19.37 -22.55 46.82
C VAL A 14 18.42 -21.39 47.13
N LEU A 15 18.22 -21.04 48.41
CA LEU A 15 17.45 -19.87 48.82
C LEU A 15 18.09 -18.56 48.33
N SER A 16 19.43 -18.42 48.37
CA SER A 16 20.08 -17.22 47.82
C SER A 16 19.94 -17.11 46.30
N HIS A 17 19.97 -18.24 45.58
CA HIS A 17 19.77 -18.27 44.13
C HIS A 17 18.30 -17.99 43.75
N VAL A 18 17.35 -18.45 44.58
CA VAL A 18 15.92 -18.14 44.43
C VAL A 18 15.64 -16.66 44.73
N ILE A 19 16.31 -16.05 45.73
CA ILE A 19 16.17 -14.62 46.04
C ILE A 19 16.71 -13.73 44.90
N ILE A 20 17.79 -14.14 44.22
CA ILE A 20 18.32 -13.41 43.04
C ILE A 20 17.34 -13.48 41.85
N ALA A 21 16.59 -14.56 41.71
CA ALA A 21 15.63 -14.75 40.62
C ALA A 21 14.32 -13.93 40.75
N ILE A 22 14.11 -13.26 41.88
CA ILE A 22 12.90 -12.45 42.15
C ILE A 22 13.12 -10.95 41.84
N ALA A 23 14.31 -10.55 41.39
CA ALA A 23 14.54 -9.19 40.92
C ALA A 23 13.86 -8.99 39.56
N GLY A 24 12.87 -8.09 39.51
CA GLY A 24 12.29 -7.62 38.25
C GLY A 24 13.40 -7.10 37.30
N LYS A 25 13.21 -7.29 35.98
CA LYS A 25 14.18 -6.82 34.99
C LYS A 25 14.25 -5.29 35.05
N SER A 26 15.43 -4.71 35.26
CA SER A 26 15.56 -3.24 35.20
C SER A 26 15.60 -2.76 33.75
N TYR A 27 15.25 -1.49 33.50
CA TYR A 27 15.35 -0.89 32.16
C TYR A 27 16.78 -0.90 31.60
N TYR A 28 17.77 -0.84 32.50
CA TYR A 28 19.18 -0.99 32.14
C TYR A 28 19.49 -2.42 31.65
N ASP A 29 18.90 -3.45 32.28
CA ASP A 29 19.06 -4.84 31.86
C ASP A 29 18.38 -5.12 30.50
N ILE A 30 17.23 -4.49 30.26
CA ILE A 30 16.49 -4.58 28.99
C ILE A 30 17.31 -3.99 27.83
N LEU A 31 17.91 -2.81 28.04
CA LEU A 31 18.80 -2.17 27.06
C LEU A 31 20.21 -2.76 27.05
N GLN A 32 20.53 -3.70 27.93
CA GLN A 32 21.85 -4.33 28.06
C GLN A 32 22.98 -3.32 28.31
N VAL A 33 22.70 -2.30 29.14
CA VAL A 33 23.63 -1.24 29.52
C VAL A 33 23.81 -1.19 31.04
N SER A 34 24.91 -0.62 31.52
CA SER A 34 25.12 -0.43 32.96
C SER A 34 24.28 0.74 33.49
N LYS A 35 23.95 0.72 34.78
CA LYS A 35 23.19 1.81 35.45
C LYS A 35 23.88 3.19 35.32
N GLY A 36 25.20 3.20 35.20
CA GLY A 36 26.02 4.40 34.99
C GLY A 36 26.29 4.75 33.51
N ALA A 37 25.55 4.16 32.56
CA ALA A 37 25.77 4.41 31.14
C ALA A 37 25.46 5.87 30.75
N SER A 38 26.26 6.43 29.84
CA SER A 38 25.99 7.75 29.27
C SER A 38 24.81 7.70 28.30
N ASP A 39 24.18 8.84 28.04
CA ASP A 39 23.03 8.94 27.13
C ASP A 39 23.39 8.47 25.71
N GLU A 40 24.64 8.70 25.28
CA GLU A 40 25.16 8.19 24.02
C GLU A 40 25.23 6.65 23.97
N GLN A 41 25.59 6.02 25.09
CA GLN A 41 25.66 4.57 25.21
C GLN A 41 24.24 3.97 25.21
N ILE A 42 23.30 4.60 25.91
CA ILE A 42 21.88 4.23 25.92
C ILE A 42 21.29 4.33 24.50
N LYS A 43 21.51 5.45 23.81
CA LYS A 43 21.06 5.65 22.43
C LYS A 43 21.69 4.68 21.43
N ARG A 44 22.97 4.32 21.62
CA ARG A 44 23.66 3.32 20.79
C ARG A 44 23.10 1.91 21.03
N ALA A 45 22.85 1.54 22.28
CA ALA A 45 22.27 0.25 22.64
C ALA A 45 20.84 0.10 22.11
N TYR A 46 20.02 1.14 22.27
CA TYR A 46 18.68 1.21 21.71
C TYR A 46 18.68 0.99 20.20
N ARG A 47 19.47 1.75 19.43
CA ARG A 47 19.55 1.58 17.96
C ARG A 47 19.93 0.16 17.53
N LYS A 48 20.84 -0.48 18.27
CA LYS A 48 21.28 -1.85 18.01
C LYS A 48 20.17 -2.87 18.26
N LEU A 49 19.41 -2.71 19.35
CA LEU A 49 18.32 -3.60 19.73
C LEU A 49 17.06 -3.36 18.90
N ALA A 50 16.72 -2.10 18.61
CA ALA A 50 15.61 -1.72 17.75
C ALA A 50 15.78 -2.27 16.33
N LEU A 51 16.99 -2.22 15.75
CA LEU A 51 17.26 -2.84 14.45
C LEU A 51 17.11 -4.37 14.47
N LYS A 52 17.45 -5.00 15.60
CA LYS A 52 17.41 -6.46 15.77
C LYS A 52 15.98 -6.98 15.93
N TYR A 53 15.15 -6.26 16.68
CA TYR A 53 13.77 -6.65 16.99
C TYR A 53 12.73 -5.84 16.20
N HIS A 54 13.14 -5.19 15.11
CA HIS A 54 12.24 -4.42 14.27
C HIS A 54 11.10 -5.30 13.72
N PRO A 55 9.83 -4.85 13.76
CA PRO A 55 8.68 -5.64 13.28
C PRO A 55 8.81 -6.08 11.82
N ASP A 56 9.35 -5.22 10.96
CA ASP A 56 9.57 -5.52 9.54
C ASP A 56 10.54 -6.68 9.29
N LYS A 57 11.55 -6.87 10.15
CA LYS A 57 12.52 -7.96 10.04
C LYS A 57 12.08 -9.24 10.74
N ASN A 58 11.09 -9.14 11.63
CA ASN A 58 10.60 -10.23 12.48
C ASN A 58 9.08 -10.40 12.34
N GLN A 59 8.59 -10.36 11.10
CA GLN A 59 7.17 -10.47 10.79
C GLN A 59 6.59 -11.79 11.35
N GLY A 60 5.51 -11.70 12.12
CA GLY A 60 4.83 -12.85 12.72
C GLY A 60 5.45 -13.41 14.01
N ASN A 61 6.54 -12.83 14.53
CA ASN A 61 7.10 -13.24 15.82
C ASN A 61 6.60 -12.37 16.97
N GLU A 62 5.60 -12.87 17.71
CA GLU A 62 5.00 -12.17 18.85
C GLU A 62 6.01 -11.88 19.98
N GLU A 63 7.02 -12.74 20.18
CA GLU A 63 8.04 -12.56 21.21
C GLU A 63 9.02 -11.43 20.86
N ALA A 64 9.33 -11.27 19.57
CA ALA A 64 10.15 -10.15 19.08
C ALA A 64 9.42 -8.81 19.26
N ASN A 65 8.11 -8.78 18.98
CA ASN A 65 7.28 -7.60 19.19
C ASN A 65 7.19 -7.21 20.67
N LYS A 66 7.03 -8.19 21.58
CA LYS A 66 7.06 -7.95 23.03
C LYS A 66 8.41 -7.40 23.50
N LYS A 67 9.52 -7.93 22.98
CA LYS A 67 10.86 -7.40 23.31
C LYS A 67 11.07 -5.98 22.77
N PHE A 68 10.60 -5.71 21.55
CA PHE A 68 10.66 -4.37 20.95
C PHE A 68 9.88 -3.35 21.79
N ALA A 69 8.73 -3.75 22.32
CA ALA A 69 7.95 -2.97 23.29
C ALA A 69 8.77 -2.56 24.52
N GLU A 70 9.36 -3.56 25.17
CA GLU A 70 10.16 -3.40 26.39
C GLU A 70 11.36 -2.48 26.12
N ILE A 71 12.00 -2.63 24.96
CA ILE A 71 13.14 -1.80 24.52
C ILE A 71 12.73 -0.34 24.32
N ASN A 72 11.58 -0.08 23.69
CA ASN A 72 11.09 1.28 23.47
C ASN A 72 10.74 1.96 24.79
N ASN A 73 10.03 1.26 25.68
CA ASN A 73 9.68 1.77 27.00
C ASN A 73 10.93 2.10 27.84
N ALA A 74 11.91 1.18 27.85
CA ALA A 74 13.18 1.40 28.56
C ALA A 74 13.94 2.61 28.00
N TYR A 75 13.95 2.81 26.68
CA TYR A 75 14.61 3.96 26.07
C TYR A 75 13.88 5.28 26.39
N GLU A 76 12.55 5.30 26.37
CA GLU A 76 11.77 6.50 26.70
C GLU A 76 12.10 7.01 28.11
N VAL A 77 12.15 6.10 29.09
CA VAL A 77 12.48 6.43 30.48
C VAL A 77 13.93 6.84 30.65
N LEU A 78 14.87 6.12 30.01
CA LEU A 78 16.30 6.35 30.20
C LEU A 78 16.89 7.45 29.32
N SER A 79 16.18 7.89 28.28
CA SER A 79 16.62 8.98 27.39
C SER A 79 16.34 10.36 27.96
N ASP A 80 15.30 10.50 28.79
CA ASP A 80 14.96 11.75 29.46
C ASP A 80 15.62 11.83 30.84
N SER A 81 16.35 12.91 31.10
CA SER A 81 17.10 13.11 32.35
C SER A 81 16.19 13.14 33.59
N GLU A 82 15.00 13.74 33.48
CA GLU A 82 14.04 13.83 34.59
C GLU A 82 13.44 12.45 34.89
N LYS A 83 12.91 11.76 33.87
CA LYS A 83 12.34 10.41 34.01
C LYS A 83 13.39 9.41 34.51
N ARG A 84 14.61 9.46 33.98
CA ARG A 84 15.74 8.63 34.44
C ARG A 84 16.05 8.88 35.91
N SER A 85 16.08 10.15 36.34
CA SER A 85 16.35 10.49 37.73
C SER A 85 15.25 10.04 38.70
N ILE A 86 13.99 9.99 38.24
CA ILE A 86 12.86 9.49 39.02
C ILE A 86 12.93 7.97 39.12
N TYR A 87 13.20 7.29 38.00
CA TYR A 87 13.40 5.85 37.97
C TYR A 87 14.56 5.39 38.85
N ASP A 88 15.70 6.10 38.80
CA ASP A 88 16.87 5.76 39.60
C ASP A 88 16.63 5.96 41.11
N ARG A 89 15.75 6.89 41.49
CA ARG A 89 15.43 7.20 42.89
C ARG A 89 14.31 6.34 43.47
N TYR A 90 13.28 6.06 42.69
CA TYR A 90 12.00 5.50 43.17
C TYR A 90 11.56 4.25 42.40
N GLY A 91 12.32 3.81 41.40
CA GLY A 91 11.98 2.66 40.56
C GLY A 91 10.78 2.91 39.65
N GLU A 92 10.17 1.83 39.17
CA GLU A 92 8.99 1.89 38.29
C GLU A 92 7.77 2.51 39.00
N ASP A 93 7.65 2.34 40.31
CA ASP A 93 6.53 2.86 41.09
C ASP A 93 6.57 4.39 41.19
N GLY A 94 7.77 4.99 41.22
CA GLY A 94 7.93 6.44 41.15
C GLY A 94 7.55 7.04 39.79
N LEU A 95 7.80 6.32 38.70
CA LEU A 95 7.36 6.72 37.37
C LEU A 95 5.83 6.67 37.25
N LYS A 96 5.19 5.63 37.80
CA LYS A 96 3.72 5.51 37.82
C LYS A 96 3.07 6.65 38.62
N GLN A 97 3.66 7.01 39.76
CA GLN A 97 3.17 8.13 40.56
C GLN A 97 3.36 9.48 39.86
N HIS A 98 4.49 9.67 39.17
CA HIS A 98 4.75 10.87 38.35
C HIS A 98 3.75 10.98 37.18
N ALA A 99 3.41 9.86 36.54
CA ALA A 99 2.37 9.82 35.51
C ALA A 99 0.95 10.06 36.05
N ALA A 100 0.66 9.64 37.30
CA ALA A 100 -0.66 9.80 37.92
C ALA A 100 -0.95 11.20 38.48
N ASN A 101 0.09 11.97 38.86
CA ASN A 101 -0.08 13.21 39.63
C ASN A 101 -0.01 14.51 38.79
N GLY A 102 -0.28 14.44 37.48
CA GLY A 102 -0.46 15.63 36.64
C GLY A 102 0.81 16.43 36.39
N GLY A 103 1.94 15.75 36.19
CA GLY A 103 3.11 16.35 35.55
C GLY A 103 2.74 16.81 34.14
N ARG A 104 3.04 18.06 33.82
CA ARG A 104 2.73 18.75 32.57
C ARG A 104 3.44 18.07 31.39
N GLY A 105 2.85 17.01 30.85
CA GLY A 105 3.30 16.28 29.67
C GLY A 105 2.78 14.84 29.63
N GLY A 106 1.73 14.59 28.84
CA GLY A 106 1.26 13.25 28.48
C GLY A 106 0.31 12.61 29.50
N GLY A 107 -0.91 12.28 29.06
CA GLY A 107 -2.00 11.78 29.88
C GLY A 107 -1.69 10.47 30.63
N GLY A 108 -2.20 10.38 31.85
CA GLY A 108 -2.15 9.18 32.68
C GLY A 108 -2.93 8.03 32.06
N MET A 109 -2.19 7.13 31.40
CA MET A 109 -2.61 5.79 31.04
C MET A 109 -1.45 4.86 31.40
N ASN A 110 -1.71 3.70 32.01
CA ASN A 110 -0.64 2.74 32.29
C ASN A 110 0.12 2.47 31.00
N ILE A 111 1.45 2.53 31.00
CA ILE A 111 2.22 2.37 29.74
C ILE A 111 2.04 0.96 29.15
N GLN A 112 1.73 -0.04 29.99
CA GLN A 112 1.30 -1.37 29.55
C GLN A 112 -0.05 -1.33 28.83
N ASP A 113 -1.00 -0.50 29.29
CA ASP A 113 -2.32 -0.29 28.68
C ASP A 113 -2.23 0.58 27.40
N ILE A 114 -1.35 1.59 27.38
CA ILE A 114 -0.99 2.37 26.17
C ILE A 114 -0.37 1.45 25.12
N PHE A 115 0.54 0.55 25.52
CA PHE A 115 1.20 -0.36 24.59
C PHE A 115 0.24 -1.43 24.05
N SER A 116 -0.69 -1.94 24.88
CA SER A 116 -1.78 -2.78 24.38
C SER A 116 -2.77 -2.03 23.50
N SER A 117 -3.01 -0.73 23.70
CA SER A 117 -3.83 0.09 22.80
C SER A 117 -3.10 0.47 21.51
N PHE A 118 -1.78 0.56 21.54
CA PHE A 118 -0.91 0.82 20.38
C PHE A 118 -0.77 -0.41 19.47
N PHE A 119 -0.79 -1.63 20.03
CA PHE A 119 -0.75 -2.89 19.27
C PHE A 119 -2.10 -3.63 19.17
N GLY A 120 -3.13 -3.12 19.85
CA GLY A 120 -4.41 -3.81 20.04
C GLY A 120 -5.57 -2.82 20.19
N GLY A 121 -5.76 -1.96 19.19
CA GLY A 121 -7.05 -1.33 18.89
C GLY A 121 -7.41 -0.11 19.71
N GLY A 122 -7.02 1.06 19.20
CA GLY A 122 -7.91 2.22 19.15
C GLY A 122 -7.83 3.23 20.30
N GLN A 123 -6.73 3.98 20.36
CA GLN A 123 -6.81 5.40 20.71
C GLN A 123 -5.65 6.12 20.03
N MET A 124 -5.93 6.63 18.83
CA MET A 124 -5.03 7.50 18.10
C MET A 124 -4.87 8.76 18.95
N GLU A 125 -3.66 9.11 19.38
CA GLU A 125 -3.34 10.50 19.67
C GLU A 125 -3.82 11.29 18.43
N GLU A 126 -4.76 12.21 18.63
CA GLU A 126 -5.06 13.24 17.66
C GLU A 126 -3.79 14.11 17.59
N GLU A 127 -2.77 13.63 16.88
CA GLU A 127 -1.97 14.54 16.08
C GLU A 127 -2.98 15.42 15.35
N GLU A 128 -2.87 16.75 15.50
CA GLU A 128 -3.60 17.69 14.65
C GLU A 128 -3.22 17.36 13.20
N LYS A 129 -3.97 16.43 12.59
CA LYS A 129 -3.80 16.09 11.20
C LYS A 129 -4.15 17.35 10.45
N ILE A 130 -3.13 17.96 9.86
CA ILE A 130 -3.31 19.05 8.90
C ILE A 130 -4.40 18.55 7.93
N ALA A 131 -5.48 19.31 7.81
CA ALA A 131 -6.60 18.91 6.98
C ALA A 131 -6.08 18.74 5.55
N LYS A 132 -6.14 17.51 5.02
CA LYS A 132 -5.75 17.24 3.64
C LYS A 132 -6.94 17.43 2.72
N GLY A 133 -6.68 18.00 1.55
CA GLY A 133 -7.65 18.10 0.47
C GLY A 133 -8.00 16.73 -0.10
N ASP A 134 -9.02 16.69 -0.95
CA ASP A 134 -9.49 15.46 -1.57
C ASP A 134 -8.48 14.95 -2.62
N ASP A 135 -8.25 13.63 -2.61
CA ASP A 135 -7.44 12.95 -3.62
C ASP A 135 -8.16 12.89 -4.96
N VAL A 136 -7.41 13.07 -6.05
CA VAL A 136 -7.95 13.02 -7.42
C VAL A 136 -7.39 11.79 -8.14
N VAL A 137 -8.27 10.94 -8.66
CA VAL A 137 -7.88 9.78 -9.47
C VAL A 137 -8.07 10.10 -10.95
N VAL A 138 -7.02 9.94 -11.76
CA VAL A 138 -7.05 10.13 -13.22
C VAL A 138 -6.72 8.82 -13.90
N GLU A 139 -7.60 8.39 -14.81
CA GLU A 139 -7.39 7.19 -15.63
C GLU A 139 -6.49 7.53 -16.82
N LEU A 140 -5.43 6.73 -17.00
CA LEU A 140 -4.44 6.88 -18.05
C LEU A 140 -4.61 5.76 -19.07
N ASP A 141 -4.98 6.13 -20.28
CA ASP A 141 -5.00 5.22 -21.42
C ASP A 141 -3.57 5.01 -21.93
N ALA A 142 -2.95 3.90 -21.52
CA ALA A 142 -1.62 3.50 -21.94
C ALA A 142 -1.68 2.36 -22.96
N THR A 143 -0.84 2.41 -23.99
CA THR A 143 -0.76 1.31 -24.96
C THR A 143 0.11 0.17 -24.42
N LEU A 144 -0.06 -1.04 -24.97
CA LEU A 144 0.75 -2.20 -24.59
C LEU A 144 2.23 -1.97 -24.90
N GLU A 145 2.51 -1.20 -25.95
CA GLU A 145 3.83 -0.77 -26.36
C GLU A 145 4.50 0.10 -25.28
N ASP A 146 3.75 1.06 -24.71
CA ASP A 146 4.24 1.98 -23.67
C ASP A 146 4.58 1.22 -22.38
N LEU A 147 3.78 0.22 -22.02
CA LEU A 147 4.03 -0.62 -20.84
C LEU A 147 5.20 -1.58 -21.03
N TYR A 148 5.42 -2.05 -22.25
CA TYR A 148 6.53 -2.97 -22.53
C TYR A 148 7.88 -2.23 -22.61
N MET A 149 7.89 -1.06 -23.24
CA MET A 149 9.12 -0.29 -23.48
C MET A 149 9.43 0.74 -22.41
N GLY A 150 8.43 1.12 -21.61
CA GLY A 150 8.48 2.30 -20.75
C GLY A 150 8.43 3.59 -21.58
N GLY A 151 7.81 4.63 -21.05
CA GLY A 151 7.63 5.90 -21.75
C GLY A 151 7.03 6.97 -20.86
N SER A 152 7.02 8.22 -21.33
CA SER A 152 6.43 9.35 -20.61
C SER A 152 5.20 9.86 -21.35
N LEU A 153 4.01 9.79 -20.75
CA LEU A 153 2.78 10.33 -21.33
C LEU A 153 2.46 11.70 -20.72
N LYS A 154 2.09 12.68 -21.55
CA LYS A 154 1.66 14.00 -21.07
C LYS A 154 0.14 14.05 -20.99
N VAL A 155 -0.38 14.24 -19.79
CA VAL A 155 -1.82 14.36 -19.50
C VAL A 155 -2.15 15.82 -19.24
N TRP A 156 -3.16 16.35 -19.95
CA TRP A 156 -3.70 17.68 -19.67
C TRP A 156 -4.61 17.62 -18.44
N ARG A 157 -4.37 18.49 -17.47
CA ARG A 157 -5.15 18.56 -16.24
C ARG A 157 -5.52 19.99 -15.90
N GLU A 158 -6.78 20.18 -15.51
CA GLU A 158 -7.27 21.42 -14.89
C GLU A 158 -7.30 21.24 -13.37
N LYS A 159 -6.64 22.14 -12.63
CA LYS A 159 -6.58 22.16 -11.17
C LYS A 159 -7.09 23.51 -10.66
N ASN A 160 -7.80 23.51 -9.54
CA ASN A 160 -8.07 24.76 -8.83
C ASN A 160 -6.80 25.20 -8.09
N ILE A 161 -6.47 26.49 -8.12
CA ILE A 161 -5.38 27.09 -7.34
C ILE A 161 -5.91 28.21 -6.45
N LEU A 162 -5.32 28.36 -5.27
CA LEU A 162 -5.67 29.42 -4.32
C LEU A 162 -4.87 30.69 -4.66
N LYS A 163 -5.57 31.74 -5.12
CA LYS A 163 -4.96 33.06 -5.32
C LYS A 163 -5.35 34.02 -4.19
N PRO A 164 -4.43 34.91 -3.76
CA PRO A 164 -4.74 35.89 -2.74
C PRO A 164 -5.83 36.85 -3.23
N ALA A 165 -6.83 37.08 -2.39
CA ALA A 165 -7.95 37.97 -2.64
C ALA A 165 -7.94 39.13 -1.63
N PRO A 166 -8.50 40.30 -1.97
CA PRO A 166 -8.61 41.40 -1.01
C PRO A 166 -9.49 41.01 0.18
N GLY A 167 -9.10 41.46 1.38
CA GLY A 167 -9.81 41.23 2.63
C GLY A 167 -9.13 40.23 3.57
N LYS A 168 -9.67 40.12 4.79
CA LYS A 168 -9.27 39.12 5.79
C LYS A 168 -10.46 38.22 6.12
N ARG A 169 -10.20 36.92 6.30
CA ARG A 169 -11.18 35.93 6.75
C ARG A 169 -10.89 35.49 8.17
N ARG A 170 -11.91 35.01 8.88
CA ARG A 170 -11.74 34.40 10.20
C ARG A 170 -11.34 32.93 10.03
N CYS A 171 -10.26 32.51 10.69
CA CYS A 171 -9.67 31.17 10.63
C CYS A 171 -9.25 30.73 12.04
N ASN A 172 -8.88 29.46 12.22
CA ASN A 172 -8.38 28.91 13.50
C ASN A 172 -9.24 29.29 14.72
N CYS A 173 -10.57 29.18 14.56
CA CYS A 173 -11.50 29.55 15.62
C CYS A 173 -11.47 28.52 16.75
N ARG A 174 -11.13 28.97 17.96
CA ARG A 174 -11.16 28.15 19.17
C ARG A 174 -12.16 28.70 20.18
N ASN A 175 -12.81 27.80 20.91
CA ASN A 175 -13.71 28.18 21.99
C ASN A 175 -12.90 28.40 23.26
N GLU A 176 -12.78 29.65 23.70
CA GLU A 176 -12.15 29.99 24.97
C GLU A 176 -13.21 30.19 26.04
N VAL A 177 -12.99 29.56 27.19
CA VAL A 177 -13.84 29.72 28.35
C VAL A 177 -13.29 30.84 29.21
N TYR A 178 -14.10 31.84 29.53
CA TYR A 178 -13.75 32.88 30.49
C TYR A 178 -14.83 33.05 31.56
N HIS A 179 -14.44 33.47 32.76
CA HIS A 179 -15.36 33.71 33.86
C HIS A 179 -15.72 35.19 33.91
N LYS A 180 -17.01 35.52 33.80
CA LYS A 180 -17.51 36.89 33.94
C LYS A 180 -18.23 37.04 35.27
N GLN A 181 -17.81 38.01 36.08
CA GLN A 181 -18.52 38.35 37.31
C GLN A 181 -19.75 39.19 36.97
N ILE A 182 -20.95 38.67 37.26
CA ILE A 182 -22.23 39.35 36.96
C ILE A 182 -22.78 40.06 38.21
N GLY A 183 -22.28 39.70 39.39
CA GLY A 183 -22.59 40.37 40.65
C GLY A 183 -21.60 40.04 41.76
N PRO A 184 -21.71 40.65 42.95
CA PRO A 184 -20.86 40.33 44.09
C PRO A 184 -20.94 38.83 44.44
N GLY A 185 -19.85 38.09 44.26
CA GLY A 185 -19.79 36.64 44.52
C GLY A 185 -20.43 35.72 43.47
N MET A 186 -20.96 36.24 42.36
CA MET A 186 -21.54 35.42 41.26
C MET A 186 -20.65 35.49 40.01
N PHE A 187 -19.97 34.38 39.71
CA PHE A 187 -19.21 34.18 38.48
C PHE A 187 -19.97 33.23 37.55
N GLN A 188 -20.17 33.64 36.30
CA GLN A 188 -20.72 32.77 35.26
C GLN A 188 -19.61 32.42 34.28
N GLN A 189 -19.50 31.12 33.97
CA GLN A 189 -18.63 30.61 32.93
C GLN A 189 -19.27 30.89 31.57
N MET A 190 -18.62 31.71 30.75
CA MET A 190 -19.05 32.03 29.38
C MET A 190 -18.01 31.47 28.40
N THR A 191 -18.48 31.00 27.25
CA THR A 191 -17.64 30.57 26.13
C THR A 191 -17.66 31.63 25.04
N GLU A 192 -16.49 32.12 24.62
CA GLU A 192 -16.34 33.00 23.47
C GLU A 192 -15.47 32.34 22.41
N GLN A 193 -15.94 32.40 21.16
CA GLN A 193 -15.21 31.86 20.03
C GLN A 193 -14.20 32.90 19.54
N VAL A 194 -12.94 32.69 19.90
CA VAL A 194 -11.81 33.54 19.50
C VAL A 194 -11.26 32.98 18.19
N CYS A 195 -11.26 33.80 17.14
CA CYS A 195 -10.74 33.43 15.82
C CYS A 195 -9.58 34.33 15.41
N GLU A 196 -8.63 33.77 14.68
CA GLU A 196 -7.54 34.50 14.04
C GLU A 196 -8.00 35.16 12.73
N GLN A 197 -7.28 36.18 12.26
CA GLN A 197 -7.56 36.86 10.99
C GLN A 197 -6.55 36.43 9.92
N CYS A 198 -6.94 35.48 9.06
CA CYS A 198 -6.15 35.01 7.92
C CYS A 198 -6.37 35.86 6.65
N PRO A 199 -5.42 35.85 5.69
CA PRO A 199 -5.64 36.39 4.36
C PRO A 199 -6.80 35.69 3.64
N ASN A 200 -7.58 36.47 2.89
CA ASN A 200 -8.63 35.92 2.04
C ASN A 200 -8.02 35.31 0.77
N VAL A 201 -8.59 34.22 0.29
CA VAL A 201 -8.13 33.50 -0.91
C VAL A 201 -9.32 33.13 -1.78
N LYS A 202 -9.11 33.04 -3.09
CA LYS A 202 -10.12 32.67 -4.09
C LYS A 202 -9.60 31.52 -4.94
N TYR A 203 -10.48 30.59 -5.28
CA TYR A 203 -10.19 29.51 -6.23
C TYR A 203 -10.22 30.04 -7.66
N GLU A 204 -9.18 29.74 -8.43
CA GLU A 204 -9.11 29.97 -9.87
C GLU A 204 -8.67 28.67 -10.57
N ARG A 205 -9.26 28.35 -11.72
CA ARG A 205 -8.91 27.15 -12.49
C ARG A 205 -7.74 27.43 -13.41
N GLU A 206 -6.69 26.64 -13.30
CA GLU A 206 -5.52 26.70 -14.17
C GLU A 206 -5.22 25.30 -14.74
N GLY A 207 -4.92 25.24 -16.04
CA GLY A 207 -4.63 24.01 -16.76
C GLY A 207 -3.13 23.83 -16.99
N TYR A 208 -2.60 22.65 -16.71
CA TYR A 208 -1.18 22.30 -16.95
C TYR A 208 -1.02 20.86 -17.42
N PHE A 209 0.12 20.56 -18.04
CA PHE A 209 0.47 19.21 -18.47
C PHE A 209 1.25 18.49 -17.35
N VAL A 210 0.69 17.39 -16.85
CA VAL A 210 1.40 16.45 -15.96
C VAL A 210 2.09 15.41 -16.84
N THR A 211 3.38 15.17 -16.64
CA THR A 211 4.10 14.10 -17.34
C THR A 211 4.13 12.88 -16.44
N VAL A 212 3.51 11.78 -16.88
CA VAL A 212 3.44 10.51 -16.16
C VAL A 212 4.40 9.54 -16.80
N ASP A 213 5.36 9.06 -16.02
CA ASP A 213 6.32 8.06 -16.46
C ASP A 213 5.74 6.65 -16.23
N ILE A 214 5.57 5.92 -17.33
CA ILE A 214 5.12 4.53 -17.36
C ILE A 214 6.36 3.65 -17.25
N GLU A 215 6.46 2.91 -16.15
CA GLU A 215 7.54 1.94 -15.95
C GLU A 215 7.33 0.67 -16.80
N LYS A 216 8.44 0.01 -17.14
CA LYS A 216 8.40 -1.24 -17.90
C LYS A 216 7.73 -2.34 -17.08
N GLY A 217 6.67 -2.92 -17.62
CA GLY A 217 5.91 -3.99 -16.99
C GLY A 217 4.89 -3.51 -15.96
N MET A 218 4.51 -2.23 -15.98
CA MET A 218 3.42 -1.70 -15.15
C MET A 218 2.13 -2.53 -15.36
N GLN A 219 1.43 -2.84 -14.27
CA GLN A 219 0.20 -3.64 -14.33
C GLN A 219 -1.03 -2.75 -14.52
N ASP A 220 -2.10 -3.32 -15.07
CA ASP A 220 -3.42 -2.68 -15.13
C ASP A 220 -3.91 -2.31 -13.72
N GLY A 221 -4.34 -1.06 -13.54
CA GLY A 221 -4.74 -0.53 -12.24
C GLY A 221 -3.60 -0.19 -11.28
N GLN A 222 -2.34 -0.27 -11.72
CA GLN A 222 -1.21 0.21 -10.93
C GLN A 222 -1.25 1.74 -10.83
N GLU A 223 -1.14 2.24 -9.59
CA GLU A 223 -1.23 3.67 -9.28
C GLU A 223 0.15 4.33 -9.25
N VAL A 224 0.28 5.44 -9.98
CA VAL A 224 1.38 6.40 -9.85
C VAL A 224 0.88 7.58 -9.03
N VAL A 225 1.53 7.86 -7.90
CA VAL A 225 1.10 8.91 -6.96
C VAL A 225 1.97 10.16 -7.14
N PHE A 226 1.33 11.29 -7.39
CA PHE A 226 1.92 12.63 -7.35
C PHE A 226 1.46 13.32 -6.08
N TYR A 227 2.41 13.52 -5.16
CA TYR A 227 2.14 14.13 -3.86
C TYR A 227 1.76 15.61 -3.99
N GLU A 228 0.81 16.06 -3.17
CA GLU A 228 0.33 17.47 -3.09
C GLU A 228 -0.28 18.00 -4.40
N ASP A 229 -0.57 17.09 -5.33
CA ASP A 229 -1.15 17.45 -6.61
C ASP A 229 -2.67 17.30 -6.66
N GLY A 230 -3.38 16.85 -5.63
CA GLY A 230 -4.84 16.77 -5.56
C GLY A 230 -5.57 18.11 -5.49
N GLU A 231 -6.80 18.13 -4.95
CA GLU A 231 -7.55 19.38 -4.78
C GLU A 231 -7.00 20.21 -3.60
N PRO A 232 -6.89 21.54 -3.73
CA PRO A 232 -6.42 22.39 -2.64
C PRO A 232 -7.53 22.68 -1.62
N ILE A 233 -7.13 22.87 -0.36
CA ILE A 233 -7.97 23.33 0.74
C ILE A 233 -7.42 24.64 1.32
N THR A 234 -8.30 25.53 1.80
CA THR A 234 -7.95 26.89 2.25
C THR A 234 -7.00 26.98 3.45
N ASP A 235 -6.97 25.95 4.30
CA ASP A 235 -6.25 25.92 5.59
C ASP A 235 -5.48 24.61 5.79
N GLY A 236 -5.03 23.97 4.71
CA GLY A 236 -4.42 22.65 4.78
C GLY A 236 -3.62 22.27 3.55
N GLU A 237 -3.11 21.04 3.55
CA GLU A 237 -2.31 20.49 2.47
C GLU A 237 -3.23 20.05 1.31
N PRO A 238 -2.87 20.28 0.04
CA PRO A 238 -3.57 19.67 -1.07
C PRO A 238 -3.57 18.14 -0.96
N GLY A 239 -4.60 17.48 -1.50
CA GLY A 239 -4.63 16.02 -1.60
C GLY A 239 -3.54 15.48 -2.55
N ASP A 240 -3.58 14.18 -2.83
CA ASP A 240 -2.68 13.53 -3.79
C ASP A 240 -3.37 13.28 -5.14
N LEU A 241 -2.59 13.31 -6.24
CA LEU A 241 -3.05 12.91 -7.56
C LEU A 241 -2.60 11.47 -7.83
N ARG A 242 -3.56 10.58 -8.08
CA ARG A 242 -3.34 9.16 -8.36
C ARG A 242 -3.65 8.88 -9.81
N VAL A 243 -2.68 8.36 -10.56
CA VAL A 243 -2.86 8.01 -11.96
C VAL A 243 -2.89 6.49 -12.12
N GLN A 244 -3.96 5.94 -12.68
CA GLN A 244 -4.11 4.49 -12.91
C GLN A 244 -3.97 4.17 -14.40
N ALA A 245 -3.01 3.32 -14.77
CA ALA A 245 -2.89 2.87 -16.16
C ALA A 245 -3.87 1.75 -16.46
N LEU A 246 -4.66 1.91 -17.53
CA LEU A 246 -5.56 0.87 -18.02
C LEU A 246 -4.99 0.19 -19.27
N VAL A 247 -4.91 -1.15 -19.26
CA VAL A 247 -4.71 -1.97 -20.46
C VAL A 247 -6.04 -2.60 -20.80
N GLY A 248 -6.83 -1.90 -21.58
CA GLY A 248 -8.07 -2.46 -22.08
C GLY A 248 -8.36 -2.12 -23.52
N TYR A 249 -9.24 -2.91 -24.11
CA TYR A 249 -9.95 -2.50 -25.31
C TYR A 249 -11.44 -2.49 -24.98
N GLU A 250 -12.14 -1.50 -25.52
CA GLU A 250 -13.59 -1.44 -25.49
C GLU A 250 -14.13 -1.82 -26.87
N LYS A 251 -14.98 -2.85 -26.92
CA LYS A 251 -15.65 -3.22 -28.16
C LYS A 251 -17.02 -3.81 -27.84
N THR A 252 -18.05 -3.14 -28.34
CA THR A 252 -19.41 -3.63 -28.31
C THR A 252 -19.71 -4.39 -29.59
N ILE A 253 -20.39 -5.52 -29.45
CA ILE A 253 -20.88 -6.31 -30.58
C ILE A 253 -22.39 -6.17 -30.65
N LYS A 254 -22.88 -5.80 -31.84
CA LYS A 254 -24.30 -5.86 -32.13
C LYS A 254 -24.70 -7.31 -32.40
N HIS A 255 -25.60 -7.81 -31.58
CA HIS A 255 -26.14 -9.15 -31.65
C HIS A 255 -27.25 -9.24 -32.71
N LEU A 256 -27.70 -10.44 -33.07
CA LEU A 256 -28.70 -10.65 -34.14
C LEU A 256 -30.08 -10.06 -33.80
N ASP A 257 -30.36 -9.87 -32.51
CA ASP A 257 -31.54 -9.20 -31.94
C ASP A 257 -31.34 -7.69 -31.74
N GLU A 258 -30.32 -7.11 -32.38
CA GLU A 258 -29.90 -5.71 -32.27
C GLU A 258 -29.45 -5.23 -30.88
N HIS A 259 -29.45 -6.13 -29.89
CA HIS A 259 -28.89 -5.89 -28.57
C HIS A 259 -27.36 -5.71 -28.64
N LEU A 260 -26.83 -4.76 -27.87
CA LEU A 260 -25.40 -4.49 -27.80
C LEU A 260 -24.80 -5.26 -26.61
N VAL A 261 -23.86 -6.16 -26.90
CA VAL A 261 -23.10 -6.89 -25.89
C VAL A 261 -21.73 -6.25 -25.74
N ASP A 262 -21.39 -5.80 -24.53
CA ASP A 262 -20.06 -5.29 -24.23
C ASP A 262 -19.08 -6.43 -23.97
N ILE A 263 -17.95 -6.40 -24.70
CA ILE A 263 -16.87 -7.40 -24.65
C ILE A 263 -15.57 -6.69 -24.26
N SER A 264 -15.68 -5.53 -23.59
CA SER A 264 -14.55 -4.82 -23.05
C SER A 264 -13.72 -5.70 -22.12
N THR A 265 -12.41 -5.53 -22.17
CA THR A 265 -11.45 -6.31 -21.39
C THR A 265 -10.41 -5.38 -20.84
N LYS A 266 -10.14 -5.47 -19.54
CA LYS A 266 -9.11 -4.69 -18.81
C LYS A 266 -7.79 -5.47 -18.64
N GLY A 267 -7.41 -6.30 -19.61
CA GLY A 267 -6.19 -7.11 -19.48
C GLY A 267 -5.69 -7.71 -20.79
N VAL A 268 -4.53 -8.39 -20.71
CA VAL A 268 -3.86 -8.98 -21.87
C VAL A 268 -4.71 -10.11 -22.47
N THR A 269 -5.14 -9.94 -23.72
CA THR A 269 -5.92 -10.94 -24.46
C THR A 269 -4.98 -11.88 -25.23
N LYS A 270 -5.05 -13.19 -24.98
CA LYS A 270 -4.20 -14.17 -25.66
C LYS A 270 -4.74 -14.48 -27.06
N PRO A 271 -3.87 -14.76 -28.05
CA PRO A 271 -4.33 -15.23 -29.35
C PRO A 271 -5.13 -16.53 -29.22
N LYS A 272 -6.30 -16.58 -29.87
CA LYS A 272 -7.26 -17.70 -29.83
C LYS A 272 -7.86 -17.97 -28.44
N GLU A 273 -7.78 -17.01 -27.53
CA GLU A 273 -8.51 -17.09 -26.26
C GLU A 273 -10.01 -17.13 -26.52
N VAL A 274 -10.70 -18.03 -25.85
CA VAL A 274 -12.16 -18.14 -25.91
C VAL A 274 -12.74 -17.67 -24.59
N ARG A 275 -13.61 -16.67 -24.63
CA ARG A 275 -14.33 -16.18 -23.45
C ARG A 275 -15.81 -16.45 -23.54
N LYS A 276 -16.41 -16.64 -22.37
CA LYS A 276 -17.81 -17.05 -22.23
C LYS A 276 -18.63 -15.90 -21.63
N PHE A 277 -19.63 -15.45 -22.37
CA PHE A 277 -20.64 -14.47 -21.96
C PHE A 277 -21.94 -15.21 -21.67
N LYS A 278 -22.33 -15.26 -20.39
CA LYS A 278 -23.48 -16.06 -19.95
C LYS A 278 -24.79 -15.38 -20.33
N GLY A 279 -25.74 -16.14 -20.88
CA GLY A 279 -27.08 -15.62 -21.21
C GLY A 279 -27.17 -14.79 -22.50
N GLU A 280 -26.06 -14.59 -23.20
CA GLU A 280 -25.99 -13.89 -24.48
C GLU A 280 -26.05 -14.84 -25.70
N GLY A 281 -26.28 -16.14 -25.47
CA GLY A 281 -26.37 -17.14 -26.54
C GLY A 281 -27.77 -17.28 -27.14
N MET A 282 -27.95 -18.27 -28.01
CA MET A 282 -29.25 -18.51 -28.67
C MET A 282 -30.35 -18.87 -27.66
N PRO A 283 -31.60 -18.43 -27.88
CA PRO A 283 -32.76 -18.86 -27.09
C PRO A 283 -32.95 -20.37 -27.16
N LEU A 284 -33.25 -21.01 -26.03
CA LEU A 284 -33.58 -22.43 -25.97
C LEU A 284 -35.05 -22.67 -26.32
N HIS A 285 -35.31 -23.64 -27.19
CA HIS A 285 -36.67 -24.01 -27.59
C HIS A 285 -37.49 -24.48 -26.38
N TYR A 286 -38.69 -23.92 -26.19
CA TYR A 286 -39.57 -24.13 -25.02
C TYR A 286 -39.06 -23.62 -23.66
N SER A 287 -38.12 -22.67 -23.64
CA SER A 287 -37.62 -22.04 -22.41
C SER A 287 -37.46 -20.53 -22.58
N THR A 288 -37.56 -19.79 -21.48
CA THR A 288 -37.23 -18.35 -21.42
C THR A 288 -35.72 -18.11 -21.30
N LYS A 289 -34.92 -19.17 -21.16
CA LYS A 289 -33.47 -19.08 -20.98
C LYS A 289 -32.75 -18.99 -22.33
N LYS A 290 -31.80 -18.06 -22.41
CA LYS A 290 -30.81 -17.96 -23.48
C LYS A 290 -29.58 -18.81 -23.13
N GLY A 291 -28.88 -19.32 -24.15
CA GLY A 291 -27.60 -20.02 -24.01
C GLY A 291 -26.45 -19.07 -23.66
N ASP A 292 -25.22 -19.55 -23.80
CA ASP A 292 -24.02 -18.75 -23.59
C ASP A 292 -23.36 -18.40 -24.93
N LEU A 293 -22.81 -17.19 -25.03
CA LEU A 293 -22.02 -16.73 -26.18
C LEU A 293 -20.54 -17.01 -25.91
N TYR A 294 -19.87 -17.69 -26.82
CA TYR A 294 -18.43 -17.91 -26.77
C TYR A 294 -17.75 -17.05 -27.83
N VAL A 295 -16.84 -16.19 -27.39
CA VAL A 295 -16.14 -15.22 -28.23
C VAL A 295 -14.69 -15.63 -28.33
N THR A 296 -14.21 -15.89 -29.54
CA THR A 296 -12.82 -16.23 -29.81
C THR A 296 -12.08 -14.98 -30.27
N PHE A 297 -11.00 -14.62 -29.58
CA PHE A 297 -10.17 -13.48 -29.93
C PHE A 297 -9.09 -13.89 -30.93
N GLU A 298 -9.23 -13.43 -32.16
CA GLU A 298 -8.22 -13.61 -33.19
C GLU A 298 -7.37 -12.33 -33.31
N VAL A 299 -6.10 -12.45 -32.91
CA VAL A 299 -5.13 -11.37 -33.05
C VAL A 299 -4.61 -11.38 -34.50
N ILE A 300 -5.05 -10.41 -35.28
CA ILE A 300 -4.64 -10.26 -36.68
C ILE A 300 -3.40 -9.38 -36.71
N PHE A 301 -2.29 -9.95 -37.14
CA PHE A 301 -1.09 -9.17 -37.43
C PHE A 301 -1.21 -8.53 -38.83
N PRO A 302 -0.82 -7.25 -38.98
CA PRO A 302 -0.83 -6.59 -40.28
C PRO A 302 0.10 -7.32 -41.26
N THR A 303 -0.37 -7.51 -42.50
CA THR A 303 0.37 -8.25 -43.56
C THR A 303 1.57 -7.46 -44.10
N SER A 304 1.56 -6.15 -43.95
CA SER A 304 2.68 -5.27 -44.25
C SER A 304 2.82 -4.20 -43.17
N LEU A 305 4.05 -3.77 -42.96
CA LEU A 305 4.42 -2.74 -42.01
C LEU A 305 5.23 -1.68 -42.74
N THR A 306 5.02 -0.40 -42.42
CA THR A 306 5.89 0.68 -42.90
C THR A 306 7.29 0.53 -42.29
N GLU A 307 8.31 1.15 -42.90
CA GLU A 307 9.68 1.03 -42.38
C GLU A 307 9.81 1.56 -40.94
N ASP A 308 9.09 2.63 -40.61
CA ASP A 308 9.02 3.19 -39.25
C ASP A 308 8.33 2.24 -38.25
N GLN A 309 7.31 1.49 -38.69
CA GLN A 309 6.67 0.48 -37.84
C GLN A 309 7.59 -0.74 -37.66
N LYS A 310 8.30 -1.14 -38.72
CA LYS A 310 9.27 -2.24 -38.66
C LYS A 310 10.43 -1.93 -37.73
N THR A 311 10.95 -0.70 -37.74
CA THR A 311 12.04 -0.29 -36.84
C THR A 311 11.57 -0.28 -35.38
N LYS A 312 10.36 0.23 -35.11
CA LYS A 312 9.73 0.18 -33.78
C LYS A 312 9.50 -1.24 -33.29
N ILE A 313 8.87 -2.09 -34.10
CA ILE A 313 8.61 -3.50 -33.74
C ILE A 313 9.91 -4.29 -33.55
N LYS A 314 10.93 -4.04 -34.40
CA LYS A 314 12.24 -4.68 -34.28
C LYS A 314 13.02 -4.20 -33.05
N ALA A 315 12.80 -2.97 -32.61
CA ALA A 315 13.34 -2.45 -31.36
C ALA A 315 12.63 -3.07 -30.14
N ILE A 316 11.31 -3.25 -30.21
CA ILE A 316 10.48 -3.86 -29.16
C ILE A 316 10.80 -5.34 -28.98
N LEU A 317 10.90 -6.11 -30.07
CA LEU A 317 11.13 -7.56 -30.01
C LEU A 317 12.59 -7.96 -29.74
N GLY A 318 13.54 -7.01 -29.78
CA GLY A 318 14.95 -7.22 -29.45
C GLY A 318 15.75 -8.12 -30.41
N LYS A 319 17.08 -7.91 -30.47
CA LYS A 319 18.04 -8.80 -31.16
C LYS A 319 18.17 -10.11 -30.38
N GLY A 320 17.25 -11.04 -30.61
CA GLY A 320 17.23 -12.34 -29.93
C GLY A 320 16.52 -13.44 -30.71
N PHE A 321 16.52 -13.38 -32.04
CA PHE A 321 16.20 -14.55 -32.86
C PHE A 321 17.50 -15.04 -33.51
N GLU A 322 18.39 -15.59 -32.67
CA GLU A 322 19.35 -16.54 -33.19
C GLU A 322 18.54 -17.80 -33.52
N VAL A 323 18.08 -17.87 -34.77
CA VAL A 323 17.63 -19.13 -35.35
C VAL A 323 18.75 -20.09 -35.05
N GLN A 324 18.53 -21.04 -34.14
CA GLN A 324 19.41 -22.19 -34.05
C GLN A 324 19.32 -22.86 -35.42
N LYS A 325 20.26 -22.52 -36.30
CA LYS A 325 20.61 -23.31 -37.45
C LYS A 325 21.09 -24.63 -36.87
N ARG A 326 20.15 -25.54 -36.58
CA ARG A 326 20.44 -26.95 -36.71
C ARG A 326 20.84 -27.10 -38.17
N VAL A 327 22.15 -27.10 -38.39
CA VAL A 327 22.75 -27.65 -39.60
C VAL A 327 22.28 -29.09 -39.62
N ILE A 328 21.22 -29.36 -40.37
CA ILE A 328 20.91 -30.71 -40.79
C ILE A 328 22.08 -31.08 -41.70
N ARG A 329 23.04 -31.84 -41.16
CA ARG A 329 24.00 -32.54 -42.00
C ARG A 329 23.17 -33.47 -42.87
N VAL A 330 23.07 -33.14 -44.15
CA VAL A 330 22.60 -34.07 -45.17
C VAL A 330 23.69 -35.15 -45.26
N ALA A 331 23.55 -36.21 -44.46
CA ALA A 331 24.21 -37.46 -44.75
C ALA A 331 23.52 -38.01 -46.00
N GLY A 332 24.25 -38.03 -47.12
CA GLY A 332 23.81 -38.74 -48.31
C GLY A 332 23.58 -40.20 -47.96
N GLY A 333 22.34 -40.65 -48.10
CA GLY A 333 21.91 -42.03 -47.99
C GLY A 333 20.77 -42.21 -48.98
N THR A 334 21.00 -43.06 -49.97
CA THR A 334 20.12 -43.44 -51.07
C THR A 334 18.72 -43.91 -50.62
N PRO A 335 17.67 -43.73 -51.44
CA PRO A 335 16.32 -44.14 -51.08
C PRO A 335 16.14 -45.64 -51.35
N GLU A 336 15.82 -46.41 -50.31
CA GLU A 336 15.18 -47.72 -50.47
C GLU A 336 13.68 -47.58 -50.20
N ALA A 337 12.91 -48.13 -51.13
CA ALA A 337 11.45 -48.16 -51.16
C ALA A 337 10.89 -49.09 -50.06
N GLY A 338 9.74 -48.71 -49.50
CA GLY A 338 8.98 -49.54 -48.57
C GLY A 338 7.50 -49.16 -48.52
N GLU A 339 6.68 -49.99 -49.13
CA GLU A 339 5.20 -50.02 -49.12
C GLU A 339 4.59 -50.12 -47.71
N GLY A 340 3.36 -49.59 -47.50
CA GLY A 340 2.63 -49.77 -46.23
C GLY A 340 1.24 -49.13 -46.05
N ARG A 341 0.28 -49.46 -46.93
CA ARG A 341 -1.18 -49.70 -46.72
C ARG A 341 -1.99 -49.13 -45.50
N GLN A 342 -2.95 -48.26 -45.84
CA GLN A 342 -4.41 -48.13 -45.51
C GLN A 342 -5.08 -48.36 -44.12
N ARG A 343 -6.18 -47.57 -43.94
CA ARG A 343 -7.45 -47.70 -43.16
C ARG A 343 -7.48 -47.00 -41.80
N GLY A 344 -8.52 -46.30 -41.35
CA GLY A 344 -9.85 -45.96 -41.89
C GLY A 344 -10.79 -45.47 -40.75
N ALA A 345 -11.70 -44.55 -41.11
CA ALA A 345 -13.05 -44.28 -40.55
C ALA A 345 -13.28 -43.82 -39.08
N GLY A 346 -13.93 -42.65 -38.96
CA GLY A 346 -15.30 -42.57 -38.40
C GLY A 346 -15.50 -41.98 -36.99
N GLY A 347 -16.30 -40.92 -36.87
CA GLY A 347 -16.94 -40.54 -35.60
C GLY A 347 -17.39 -39.07 -35.48
N TRP A 348 -18.54 -38.72 -36.08
CA TRP A 348 -19.26 -37.47 -35.83
C TRP A 348 -19.89 -37.47 -34.42
N ARG A 349 -19.69 -36.40 -33.64
CA ARG A 349 -20.62 -35.95 -32.58
C ARG A 349 -20.66 -34.42 -32.57
N GLY A 350 -21.86 -33.88 -32.78
CA GLY A 350 -22.13 -32.46 -32.95
C GLY A 350 -21.87 -31.64 -31.69
N SER A 351 -21.02 -30.64 -31.86
CA SER A 351 -21.02 -29.39 -31.09
C SER A 351 -21.14 -28.30 -32.14
N GLN A 352 -22.22 -27.52 -32.14
CA GLN A 352 -22.35 -26.41 -33.08
C GLN A 352 -21.52 -25.23 -32.56
N TRP A 353 -20.41 -24.99 -33.23
CA TRP A 353 -19.55 -23.83 -33.03
C TRP A 353 -20.10 -22.68 -33.89
N LEU A 354 -20.69 -21.66 -33.25
CA LEU A 354 -20.80 -20.35 -33.89
C LEU A 354 -19.43 -19.68 -33.75
N ASN A 355 -18.53 -19.95 -34.72
CA ASN A 355 -17.27 -19.23 -34.83
C ASN A 355 -17.57 -17.81 -35.31
N LEU A 356 -17.76 -16.89 -34.35
CA LEU A 356 -17.70 -15.47 -34.64
C LEU A 356 -16.22 -15.05 -34.55
N SER A 357 -15.52 -15.08 -35.69
CA SER A 357 -14.20 -14.44 -35.81
C SER A 357 -14.40 -12.94 -35.77
N ILE A 358 -14.05 -12.30 -34.66
CA ILE A 358 -14.02 -10.84 -34.57
C ILE A 358 -12.67 -10.37 -35.06
N TRP A 359 -12.70 -9.66 -36.17
CA TRP A 359 -11.53 -9.07 -36.80
C TRP A 359 -11.13 -7.83 -35.99
N LEU A 360 -10.03 -7.93 -35.23
CA LEU A 360 -9.36 -6.77 -34.65
C LEU A 360 -8.37 -6.25 -35.69
N LYS A 361 -8.81 -5.24 -36.46
CA LYS A 361 -7.94 -4.51 -37.38
C LYS A 361 -7.23 -3.42 -36.58
N TYR A 362 -5.98 -3.66 -36.20
CA TYR A 362 -5.09 -2.60 -35.74
C TYR A 362 -4.62 -1.82 -36.97
N GLY A 363 -5.26 -0.69 -37.24
CA GLY A 363 -4.96 0.13 -38.41
C GLY A 363 -5.76 1.42 -38.42
N GLY A 364 -5.09 2.48 -37.99
CA GLY A 364 -5.43 3.90 -38.08
C GLY A 364 -4.23 4.66 -37.56
#